data_AF-A0A2V2YV97-F1
#
_entry.id   AF-A0A2V2YV97-F1
#
_cell.length_a   1.000
_cell.length_b   1.000
_cell.length_c   1.000
_cell.angle_alpha   90.00
_cell.angle_beta   90.00
_cell.angle_gamma   90.00
#
_symmetry.space_group_name_H-M   'P 1'
#
loop_
_entity.id
_entity.type
_entity.pdbx_description
1 polymer ?
#
loop_
_entity_poly.entity_id
_entity_poly.type
_entity_poly.pdbx_seq_one_letter_code
_entity_poly.pdbx_strand_id
1 'polypeptide(L)'
;MINVDTLYIHVRHWLFWYGVYGFTNKSCNDEITLFSDKEQNNRLAYFDLLTLPCLIDHLNSELDETDGSSDNAYMEKIQSFIDGDKEIGYSYIYPRDEEDESYQVNHSAPLNEKGLKPTYIYVWSKQVDAWDRESISDHVTILAREFLQRDVENIVFLDIPSYEETKASYEEDYARFGPID
;
A
#
# COMPACT_ATOMS: atom_id res chain seq x y z
N MET A 1 -8.11 -9.90 28.96
CA MET A 1 -7.59 -8.54 28.67
C MET A 1 -7.50 -8.46 27.17
N ILE A 2 -8.28 -7.58 26.55
CA ILE A 2 -8.07 -7.22 25.15
C ILE A 2 -6.88 -6.27 25.20
N ASN A 3 -5.75 -6.68 24.62
CA ASN A 3 -4.57 -5.83 24.52
C ASN A 3 -4.91 -4.80 23.45
N VAL A 4 -5.21 -3.58 23.86
CA VAL A 4 -5.58 -2.51 22.96
C VAL A 4 -4.30 -1.89 22.41
N ASP A 5 -4.03 -2.09 21.13
CA ASP A 5 -2.82 -1.60 20.49
C ASP A 5 -3.04 -0.26 19.79
N THR A 6 -2.05 0.62 19.91
CA THR A 6 -1.89 1.79 19.04
C THR A 6 -0.94 1.42 17.91
N LEU A 7 -1.33 1.68 16.67
CA LEU A 7 -0.45 1.56 15.51
C LEU A 7 -0.04 2.92 14.99
N TYR A 8 1.22 3.01 14.59
CA TYR A 8 1.78 4.19 13.98
C TYR A 8 2.00 3.93 12.49
N ILE A 9 1.53 4.84 11.65
CA ILE A 9 1.59 4.74 10.18
C ILE A 9 2.55 5.80 9.66
N HIS A 10 3.52 5.38 8.86
CA HIS A 10 4.28 6.29 8.02
C HIS A 10 3.89 6.07 6.55
N VAL A 11 3.40 7.12 5.89
CA VAL A 11 3.15 7.14 4.45
C VAL A 11 4.42 7.58 3.74
N ARG A 12 4.92 6.79 2.79
CA ARG A 12 6.28 6.97 2.26
C ARG A 12 6.38 7.91 1.07
N HIS A 13 5.26 8.29 0.46
CA HIS A 13 5.23 9.08 -0.78
C HIS A 13 4.63 10.47 -0.57
N TRP A 14 5.30 11.49 -1.11
CA TRP A 14 4.81 12.86 -1.09
C TRP A 14 3.54 13.09 -1.92
N LEU A 15 3.32 12.26 -2.95
CA LEU A 15 2.12 12.30 -3.79
C LEU A 15 0.83 12.20 -2.96
N PHE A 16 0.83 11.34 -1.94
CA PHE A 16 -0.27 11.28 -0.97
C PHE A 16 -0.57 12.64 -0.35
N TRP A 17 0.46 13.31 0.19
CA TRP A 17 0.31 14.58 0.88
C TRP A 17 -0.10 15.70 -0.08
N TYR A 18 0.41 15.69 -1.32
CA TYR A 18 -0.03 16.64 -2.35
C TYR A 18 -1.54 16.52 -2.60
N GLY A 19 -2.06 15.30 -2.69
CA GLY A 19 -3.49 15.03 -2.82
C GLY A 19 -4.30 15.42 -1.57
N VAL A 20 -3.83 15.05 -0.38
CA VAL A 20 -4.49 15.37 0.90
C VAL A 20 -4.62 16.88 1.11
N TYR A 21 -3.62 17.66 0.71
CA TYR A 21 -3.62 19.12 0.82
C TYR A 21 -4.23 19.83 -0.39
N GLY A 22 -4.67 19.10 -1.43
CA GLY A 22 -5.41 19.64 -2.56
C GLY A 22 -4.56 20.32 -3.64
N PHE A 23 -3.27 20.01 -3.73
CA PHE A 23 -2.39 20.48 -4.80
C PHE A 23 -2.54 19.68 -6.10
N THR A 24 -3.00 18.43 -5.99
CA THR A 24 -3.27 17.51 -7.10
C THR A 24 -4.43 16.57 -6.72
N ASN A 25 -4.87 15.71 -7.65
CA ASN A 25 -5.77 14.62 -7.33
C ASN A 25 -5.16 13.69 -6.28
N LYS A 26 -6.00 13.10 -5.43
CA LYS A 26 -5.54 12.11 -4.44
C LYS A 26 -4.91 10.91 -5.14
N SER A 27 -3.84 10.38 -4.55
CA SER A 27 -3.13 9.23 -5.11
C SER A 27 -4.01 7.97 -5.08
N CYS A 28 -3.92 7.19 -6.14
CA CYS A 28 -4.60 5.89 -6.27
C CYS A 28 -3.66 4.72 -5.91
N ASN A 29 -2.36 4.99 -5.75
CA ASN A 29 -1.32 4.09 -5.30
C ASN A 29 -0.46 4.72 -4.20
N ASP A 30 -0.24 4.03 -3.08
CA ASP A 30 0.59 4.54 -1.99
C ASP A 30 1.33 3.44 -1.25
N GLU A 31 2.33 3.82 -0.46
CA GLU A 31 3.11 2.88 0.35
C GLU A 31 3.04 3.28 1.82
N ILE A 32 2.74 2.31 2.68
CA ILE A 32 2.69 2.51 4.12
C ILE A 32 3.63 1.56 4.86
N THR A 33 4.20 2.06 5.95
CA THR A 33 4.94 1.26 6.93
C THR A 33 4.26 1.38 8.28
N LEU A 34 4.04 0.24 8.94
CA LEU A 34 3.42 0.16 10.26
C LEU A 34 4.47 -0.04 11.35
N PHE A 35 4.33 0.68 12.46
CA PHE A 35 5.19 0.58 13.62
C PHE A 35 4.38 0.40 14.90
N SER A 36 5.01 -0.23 15.91
CA SER A 36 4.45 -0.33 17.27
C SER A 36 4.85 0.83 18.20
N ASP A 37 5.80 1.67 17.78
CA ASP A 37 6.25 2.87 18.48
C ASP A 37 6.33 4.08 17.55
N LYS A 38 6.17 5.28 18.12
CA LYS A 38 6.20 6.55 17.38
C LYS A 38 7.60 6.91 16.89
N GLU A 39 8.63 6.37 17.54
CA GLU A 39 10.04 6.59 17.20
C GLU A 39 10.52 5.72 16.03
N GLN A 40 9.64 4.90 15.43
CA GLN A 40 9.91 4.06 14.26
C GLN A 40 10.99 2.98 14.49
N ASN A 41 11.22 2.56 15.73
CA ASN A 41 12.23 1.54 16.04
C ASN A 41 11.74 0.11 15.78
N ASN A 42 10.43 -0.13 15.92
CA ASN A 42 9.84 -1.47 15.83
C ASN A 42 8.86 -1.55 14.66
N ARG A 43 9.40 -1.80 13.47
CA ARG A 43 8.62 -2.05 12.25
C ARG A 43 7.84 -3.35 12.34
N LEU A 44 6.53 -3.26 12.10
CA LEU A 44 5.58 -4.37 12.13
C LEU A 44 5.27 -4.93 10.75
N ALA A 45 5.03 -4.06 9.77
CA ALA A 45 4.64 -4.45 8.42
C ALA A 45 4.89 -3.33 7.42
N TYR A 46 4.83 -3.71 6.14
CA TYR A 46 4.97 -2.84 4.99
C TYR A 46 3.95 -3.28 3.93
N PHE A 47 3.25 -2.32 3.33
CA PHE A 47 2.22 -2.59 2.32
C PHE A 47 2.23 -1.54 1.22
N ASP A 48 2.01 -2.01 0.00
CA ASP A 48 1.71 -1.18 -1.17
C ASP A 48 0.20 -1.20 -1.37
N LEU A 49 -0.43 -0.04 -1.42
CA LEU A 49 -1.88 0.14 -1.46
C LEU A 49 -2.30 0.55 -2.86
N LEU A 50 -3.16 -0.23 -3.51
CA LEU A 50 -3.69 0.05 -4.84
C LEU A 50 -5.21 0.08 -4.79
N THR A 51 -5.78 1.17 -5.28
CA THR A 51 -7.23 1.31 -5.48
C THR A 51 -7.67 0.68 -6.78
N LEU A 52 -8.97 0.46 -6.95
CA LEU A 52 -9.54 -0.06 -8.18
C LEU A 52 -9.18 0.79 -9.42
N PRO A 53 -9.26 2.14 -9.40
CA PRO A 53 -8.79 2.94 -10.53
C PRO A 53 -7.33 2.68 -10.91
N CYS A 54 -6.44 2.53 -9.91
CA CYS A 54 -5.03 2.19 -10.16
C CYS A 54 -4.87 0.81 -10.82
N LEU A 55 -5.63 -0.19 -10.36
CA LEU A 55 -5.60 -1.53 -10.95
C LEU A 55 -6.11 -1.56 -12.39
N ILE A 56 -7.16 -0.78 -12.68
CA ILE A 56 -7.68 -0.62 -14.05
C ILE A 56 -6.64 0.06 -14.93
N ASP A 57 -5.93 1.08 -14.44
CA ASP A 57 -4.86 1.73 -15.18
C ASP A 57 -3.72 0.74 -15.48
N HIS A 58 -3.24 -0.01 -14.50
CA HIS A 58 -2.22 -1.05 -14.71
C HIS A 58 -2.59 -2.04 -15.83
N LEU A 59 -3.87 -2.45 -15.91
CA LEU A 59 -4.34 -3.35 -16.98
C LEU A 59 -4.35 -2.68 -18.37
N ASN A 60 -4.57 -1.37 -18.44
CA ASN A 60 -4.76 -0.65 -19.70
C ASN A 60 -3.48 -0.01 -20.25
N SER A 61 -2.52 0.33 -19.39
CA SER A 61 -1.41 1.23 -19.75
C SER A 61 -0.03 0.69 -19.42
N GLU A 62 0.12 -0.17 -18.40
CA GLU A 62 1.44 -0.54 -17.88
C GLU A 62 1.90 -1.97 -18.19
N LEU A 63 0.99 -2.88 -18.55
CA LEU A 63 1.30 -4.29 -18.78
C LEU A 63 1.21 -4.62 -20.28
N ASP A 64 2.30 -5.12 -20.87
CA ASP A 64 2.35 -5.51 -22.28
C ASP A 64 1.84 -6.95 -22.44
N GLU A 65 0.64 -7.10 -23.02
CA GLU A 65 0.04 -8.41 -23.34
C GLU A 65 0.93 -9.28 -24.24
N THR A 66 1.95 -8.71 -24.88
CA THR A 66 2.86 -9.43 -25.79
C THR A 66 4.11 -9.99 -25.10
N ASP A 67 4.41 -9.60 -23.86
CA ASP A 67 5.65 -9.95 -23.15
C ASP A 67 5.49 -11.15 -22.18
N GLY A 68 5.07 -12.30 -22.71
CA GLY A 68 5.26 -13.60 -22.03
C GLY A 68 4.48 -13.87 -20.72
N SER A 69 4.69 -15.06 -20.16
CA SER A 69 3.74 -15.74 -19.26
C SER A 69 3.54 -15.17 -17.84
N SER A 70 4.46 -14.32 -17.33
CA SER A 70 4.35 -13.78 -15.96
C SER A 70 3.36 -12.64 -15.85
N ASP A 71 3.35 -11.76 -16.85
CA ASP A 71 2.55 -10.55 -16.85
C ASP A 71 1.08 -10.93 -17.09
N ASN A 72 0.84 -11.90 -17.98
CA ASN A 72 -0.48 -12.51 -18.17
C ASN A 72 -1.06 -13.10 -16.86
N ALA A 73 -0.25 -13.83 -16.09
CA ALA A 73 -0.72 -14.41 -14.82
C ALA A 73 -1.00 -13.33 -13.75
N TYR A 74 -0.33 -12.19 -13.81
CA TYR A 74 -0.61 -11.05 -12.94
C TYR A 74 -1.88 -10.30 -13.37
N MET A 75 -2.03 -10.04 -14.67
CA MET A 75 -3.23 -9.44 -15.27
C MET A 75 -4.47 -10.28 -14.97
N GLU A 76 -4.40 -11.61 -15.14
CA GLU A 76 -5.51 -12.52 -14.83
C GLU A 76 -5.93 -12.44 -13.34
N LYS A 77 -4.96 -12.24 -12.43
CA LYS A 77 -5.26 -12.06 -11.00
C LYS A 77 -5.94 -10.73 -10.72
N ILE A 78 -5.45 -9.65 -11.32
CA ILE A 78 -6.09 -8.33 -11.20
C ILE A 78 -7.51 -8.41 -11.75
N GLN A 79 -7.69 -8.93 -12.96
CA GLN A 79 -9.00 -9.08 -13.59
C GLN A 79 -9.95 -9.95 -12.75
N SER A 80 -9.48 -11.10 -12.25
CA SER A 80 -10.28 -11.94 -11.33
C SER A 80 -10.64 -11.21 -10.04
N PHE A 81 -9.77 -10.37 -9.50
CA PHE A 81 -10.10 -9.55 -8.35
C PHE A 81 -11.18 -8.53 -8.71
N ILE A 82 -11.02 -7.79 -9.80
CA ILE A 82 -11.97 -6.77 -10.29
C ILE A 82 -13.37 -7.39 -10.53
N ASP A 83 -13.44 -8.57 -11.15
CA ASP A 83 -14.70 -9.23 -11.48
C ASP A 83 -15.32 -9.98 -10.29
N GLY A 84 -14.54 -10.29 -9.26
CA GLY A 84 -14.99 -11.04 -8.08
C GLY A 84 -15.71 -10.20 -7.02
N ASP A 85 -16.30 -10.86 -6.03
CA ASP A 85 -17.07 -10.21 -4.96
C ASP A 85 -16.22 -9.68 -3.80
N LYS A 86 -14.88 -9.80 -3.88
CA LYS A 86 -13.99 -9.32 -2.81
C LYS A 86 -13.81 -7.82 -2.89
N GLU A 87 -14.02 -7.14 -1.77
CA GLU A 87 -13.75 -5.71 -1.61
C GLU A 87 -12.25 -5.41 -1.41
N ILE A 88 -11.53 -6.34 -0.77
CA ILE A 88 -10.09 -6.25 -0.54
C ILE A 88 -9.41 -7.53 -1.04
N GLY A 89 -8.32 -7.35 -1.78
CA GLY A 89 -7.50 -8.41 -2.35
C GLY A 89 -6.04 -8.23 -1.96
N TYR A 90 -5.27 -9.31 -2.11
CA TYR A 90 -3.84 -9.29 -1.83
C TYR A 90 -3.07 -9.96 -2.96
N SER A 91 -1.95 -9.35 -3.35
CA SER A 91 -0.95 -9.97 -4.20
C SER A 91 0.39 -10.00 -3.49
N TYR A 92 1.15 -11.07 -3.75
CA TYR A 92 2.33 -11.44 -2.99
C TYR A 92 3.51 -11.58 -3.93
N ILE A 93 4.59 -10.84 -3.64
CA ILE A 93 5.88 -11.06 -4.28
C ILE A 93 6.71 -11.92 -3.34
N TYR A 94 7.12 -13.09 -3.81
CA TYR A 94 7.95 -14.02 -3.05
C TYR A 94 9.42 -13.88 -3.45
N PRO A 95 10.35 -14.34 -2.58
CA PRO A 95 11.76 -14.37 -2.90
C PRO A 95 12.05 -15.05 -4.25
N ARG A 96 12.80 -14.36 -5.11
CA ARG A 96 13.19 -14.89 -6.43
C ARG A 96 14.45 -15.76 -6.32
N ASP A 97 15.33 -15.43 -5.39
CA ASP A 97 16.60 -16.07 -5.11
C ASP A 97 16.93 -16.06 -3.61
N GLU A 98 18.10 -16.61 -3.25
CA GLU A 98 18.58 -16.70 -1.87
C GLU A 98 18.85 -15.33 -1.23
N GLU A 99 19.15 -14.29 -2.01
CA GLU A 99 19.35 -12.94 -1.50
C GLU A 99 18.00 -12.38 -1.01
N ASP A 100 16.95 -12.57 -1.82
CA ASP A 100 15.61 -12.12 -1.50
C ASP A 100 15.02 -12.79 -0.23
N GLU A 101 15.51 -13.97 0.18
CA GLU A 101 15.02 -14.67 1.38
C GLU A 101 15.22 -13.84 2.65
N SER A 102 16.23 -12.97 2.69
CA SER A 102 16.50 -12.09 3.82
C SER A 102 15.50 -10.94 3.97
N TYR A 103 14.73 -10.65 2.90
CA TYR A 103 13.74 -9.56 2.86
C TYR A 103 12.30 -10.04 3.14
N GLN A 104 12.11 -11.28 3.56
CA GLN A 104 10.80 -11.81 3.92
C GLN A 104 10.12 -10.97 5.01
N VAL A 105 8.80 -10.81 4.89
CA VAL A 105 8.00 -10.16 5.93
C VAL A 105 8.11 -10.91 7.26
N ASN A 106 8.26 -10.16 8.35
CA ASN A 106 8.43 -10.71 9.69
C ASN A 106 7.09 -11.06 10.39
N HIS A 107 5.95 -10.69 9.80
CA HIS A 107 4.61 -10.96 10.32
C HIS A 107 3.95 -12.20 9.70
N SER A 108 2.70 -12.50 10.07
CA SER A 108 1.95 -13.60 9.47
C SER A 108 1.67 -13.30 8.00
N ALA A 109 1.89 -14.25 7.10
CA ALA A 109 1.66 -14.14 5.66
C ALA A 109 1.62 -15.55 5.03
N PRO A 110 0.97 -15.75 3.86
CA PRO A 110 0.96 -17.04 3.20
C PRO A 110 2.37 -17.48 2.81
N LEU A 111 2.59 -18.79 2.82
CA LEU A 111 3.83 -19.41 2.37
C LEU A 111 3.66 -19.87 0.92
N ASN A 112 4.72 -19.75 0.11
CA ASN A 112 4.78 -20.40 -1.20
C ASN A 112 5.10 -21.91 -1.06
N GLU A 113 5.20 -22.61 -2.20
CA GLU A 113 5.51 -24.05 -2.26
C GLU A 113 6.86 -24.42 -1.63
N LYS A 114 7.77 -23.44 -1.47
CA LYS A 114 9.08 -23.61 -0.83
C LYS A 114 9.05 -23.31 0.68
N GLY A 115 7.89 -22.94 1.22
CA GLY A 115 7.76 -22.57 2.64
C GLY A 115 8.26 -21.17 2.97
N LEU A 116 8.42 -20.29 1.97
CA LEU A 116 8.89 -18.91 2.13
C LEU A 116 7.71 -17.94 2.20
N LYS A 117 7.81 -16.92 3.05
CA LYS A 117 6.90 -15.78 3.12
C LYS A 117 7.16 -14.79 1.97
N PRO A 118 6.21 -13.90 1.63
CA PRO A 118 6.46 -12.82 0.69
C PRO A 118 7.52 -11.83 1.19
N THR A 119 8.17 -11.14 0.26
CA THR A 119 8.99 -9.95 0.50
C THR A 119 8.15 -8.68 0.44
N TYR A 120 7.14 -8.64 -0.45
CA TYR A 120 6.21 -7.52 -0.61
C TYR A 120 4.76 -8.00 -0.70
N ILE A 121 3.85 -7.17 -0.18
CA ILE A 121 2.42 -7.41 -0.21
C ILE A 121 1.74 -6.18 -0.78
N TYR A 122 1.09 -6.39 -1.92
CA TYR A 122 0.16 -5.44 -2.51
C TYR A 122 -1.23 -5.66 -1.93
N VAL A 123 -1.85 -4.58 -1.48
CA VAL A 123 -3.23 -4.52 -0.99
C VAL A 123 -4.06 -3.87 -2.08
N TRP A 124 -5.05 -4.59 -2.55
CA TRP A 124 -5.97 -4.15 -3.58
C TRP A 124 -7.31 -3.78 -2.95
N SER A 125 -7.86 -2.62 -3.25
CA SER A 125 -9.14 -2.18 -2.68
C SER A 125 -10.11 -1.66 -3.73
N LYS A 126 -11.36 -2.12 -3.64
CA LYS A 126 -12.50 -1.54 -4.38
C LYS A 126 -13.28 -0.51 -3.56
N GLN A 127 -12.94 -0.36 -2.28
CA GLN A 127 -13.74 0.43 -1.34
C GLN A 127 -13.54 1.93 -1.49
N VAL A 128 -12.43 2.34 -2.11
CA VAL A 128 -12.07 3.74 -2.32
C VAL A 128 -11.45 3.95 -3.70
N ASP A 129 -11.73 5.10 -4.29
CA ASP A 129 -11.18 5.49 -5.59
C ASP A 129 -9.78 6.13 -5.46
N ALA A 130 -9.46 6.69 -4.29
CA ALA A 130 -8.17 7.27 -3.97
C ALA A 130 -7.90 7.27 -2.46
N TRP A 131 -6.64 7.37 -2.08
CA TRP A 131 -6.20 7.32 -0.69
C TRP A 131 -6.27 8.68 -0.01
N ASP A 132 -6.73 8.66 1.24
CA ASP A 132 -6.56 9.73 2.21
C ASP A 132 -6.33 9.12 3.59
N ARG A 133 -6.25 9.97 4.62
CA ARG A 133 -5.95 9.52 5.97
C ARG A 133 -7.05 8.63 6.56
N GLU A 134 -8.32 8.87 6.22
CA GLU A 134 -9.43 8.10 6.73
C GLU A 134 -9.44 6.72 6.08
N SER A 135 -9.35 6.68 4.75
CA SER A 135 -9.32 5.40 4.03
C SER A 135 -8.11 4.54 4.38
N ILE A 136 -6.92 5.13 4.54
CA ILE A 136 -5.75 4.39 5.02
C ILE A 136 -5.96 3.85 6.45
N SER A 137 -6.58 4.62 7.35
CA SER A 137 -6.83 4.16 8.73
C SER A 137 -7.78 2.95 8.76
N ASP A 138 -8.85 3.01 7.97
CA ASP A 138 -9.81 1.91 7.88
C ASP A 138 -9.15 0.63 7.33
N HIS A 139 -8.32 0.77 6.29
CA HIS A 139 -7.58 -0.35 5.72
C HIS A 139 -6.55 -0.91 6.69
N VAL A 140 -5.81 -0.05 7.40
CA VAL A 140 -4.84 -0.51 8.40
C VAL A 140 -5.49 -1.28 9.53
N THR A 141 -6.73 -0.93 9.91
CA THR A 141 -7.49 -1.72 10.90
C THR A 141 -7.75 -3.14 10.40
N ILE A 142 -8.08 -3.31 9.12
CA ILE A 142 -8.28 -4.62 8.50
C ILE A 142 -6.95 -5.38 8.42
N LEU A 143 -5.90 -4.74 7.91
CA LEU A 143 -4.56 -5.33 7.76
C LEU A 143 -3.97 -5.77 9.11
N ALA A 144 -4.18 -4.98 10.17
CA ALA A 144 -3.71 -5.33 11.50
C ALA A 144 -4.37 -6.61 12.04
N ARG A 145 -5.67 -6.79 11.80
CA ARG A 145 -6.36 -8.01 12.19
C ARG A 145 -5.87 -9.21 11.39
N GLU A 146 -5.73 -9.06 10.07
CA GLU A 146 -5.40 -10.17 9.18
C GLU A 146 -3.93 -10.61 9.22
N PHE A 147 -2.99 -9.66 9.24
CA PHE A 147 -1.55 -9.94 9.15
C PHE A 147 -0.84 -9.89 10.50
N LEU A 148 -1.32 -9.04 11.43
CA LEU A 148 -0.67 -8.84 12.74
C LEU A 148 -1.41 -9.54 13.88
N GLN A 149 -2.63 -10.04 13.65
CA GLN A 149 -3.50 -10.65 14.67
C GLN A 149 -3.74 -9.69 15.85
N ARG A 150 -3.93 -8.41 15.54
CA ARG A 150 -4.12 -7.33 16.53
C ARG A 150 -5.43 -6.62 16.29
N ASP A 151 -6.13 -6.34 17.38
CA ASP A 151 -7.21 -5.36 17.40
C ASP A 151 -6.63 -3.98 17.73
N VAL A 152 -6.84 -3.03 16.83
CA VAL A 152 -6.30 -1.67 16.92
C VAL A 152 -7.43 -0.73 17.29
N GLU A 153 -7.23 0.07 18.34
CA GLU A 153 -8.18 1.13 18.71
C GLU A 153 -7.70 2.50 18.24
N ASN A 154 -6.37 2.71 18.19
CA ASN A 154 -5.79 3.99 17.83
C ASN A 154 -4.81 3.84 16.67
N ILE A 155 -4.99 4.69 15.67
CA ILE A 155 -4.11 4.84 14.52
C ILE A 155 -3.54 6.25 14.53
N VAL A 156 -2.22 6.35 14.43
CA VAL A 156 -1.51 7.64 14.47
C VAL A 156 -0.60 7.74 13.26
N PHE A 157 -0.82 8.75 12.41
CA PHE A 157 0.10 9.06 11.33
C PHE A 157 1.35 9.77 11.88
N LEU A 158 2.51 9.28 11.47
CA LEU A 158 3.82 9.85 11.75
C LEU A 158 4.20 10.82 10.65
N ASP A 159 5.09 11.76 11.01
CA ASP A 159 5.76 12.67 10.08
C ASP A 159 4.81 13.38 9.10
N ILE A 160 3.61 13.76 9.58
CA ILE A 160 2.65 14.53 8.78
C ILE A 160 3.29 15.88 8.44
N PRO A 161 3.59 16.16 7.16
CA PRO A 161 4.14 17.45 6.77
C PRO A 161 3.10 18.55 6.96
N SER A 162 3.55 19.77 7.23
CA SER A 162 2.66 20.93 7.21
C SER A 162 2.25 21.29 5.79
N TYR A 163 1.14 22.02 5.65
CA TYR A 163 0.68 22.55 4.36
C TYR A 163 1.78 23.34 3.62
N GLU A 164 2.56 24.17 4.34
CA GLU A 164 3.62 24.98 3.74
C GLU A 164 4.81 24.13 3.27
N GLU A 165 5.19 23.08 4.02
CA GLU A 165 6.22 22.13 3.59
C GLU A 165 5.76 21.35 2.35
N THR A 166 4.53 20.86 2.36
CA THR A 166 3.93 20.18 1.22
C THR A 166 3.88 21.09 0.00
N LYS A 167 3.47 22.35 0.16
CA LYS A 167 3.41 23.32 -0.94
C LYS A 167 4.79 23.55 -1.53
N ALA A 168 5.80 23.79 -0.69
CA ALA A 168 7.17 24.03 -1.13
C ALA A 168 7.71 22.83 -1.92
N SER A 169 7.52 21.60 -1.42
CA SER A 169 7.93 20.39 -2.11
C SER A 169 7.17 20.18 -3.43
N TYR A 170 5.86 20.43 -3.45
CA TYR A 170 5.06 20.37 -4.68
C TYR A 170 5.56 21.36 -5.74
N GLU A 171 5.84 22.61 -5.37
CA GLU A 171 6.34 23.64 -6.29
C GLU A 171 7.75 23.34 -6.82
N GLU A 172 8.60 22.71 -6.00
CA GLU A 172 9.96 22.32 -6.37
C GLU A 172 9.97 21.11 -7.32
N ASP A 173 9.25 20.06 -6.93
CA ASP A 173 9.38 18.72 -7.50
C ASP A 173 8.31 18.39 -8.54
N TYR A 174 7.15 19.04 -8.51
CA TYR A 174 5.98 18.58 -9.26
C TYR A 174 5.32 19.63 -10.15
N ALA A 175 5.19 20.87 -9.68
CA ALA A 175 4.47 21.93 -10.41
C ALA A 175 5.05 22.22 -11.80
N ARG A 176 6.33 21.91 -12.03
CA ARG A 176 7.00 22.06 -13.33
C ARG A 176 6.50 21.11 -14.41
N PHE A 177 5.85 20.01 -14.03
CA PHE A 177 5.34 18.99 -14.93
C PHE A 177 3.88 19.22 -15.35
N GLY A 178 3.21 20.26 -14.79
CA GLY A 178 1.81 20.57 -15.04
C GLY A 178 0.84 19.67 -14.26
N PRO A 179 -0.47 20.00 -14.21
CA PRO A 179 -1.47 19.07 -13.70
C PRO A 179 -1.47 17.81 -14.58
N ILE A 180 -1.39 16.64 -13.97
CA ILE A 180 -1.69 15.38 -14.65
C ILE A 180 -3.22 15.25 -14.59
N ASP A 181 -3.87 15.46 -15.73
CA ASP A 181 -5.31 15.27 -15.93
C ASP A 181 -5.71 13.79 -15.86
#